data_AF-A0A937AYI4-F1
#
_entry.id   AF-A0A937AYI4-F1
#
_cell.length_a   1.000
_cell.length_b   1.000
_cell.length_c   1.000
_cell.angle_alpha   90.00
_cell.angle_beta   90.00
_cell.angle_gamma   90.00
#
_symmetry.space_group_name_H-M   'P 1'
#
loop_
_entity.id
_entity.type
_entity.pdbx_description
1 polymer ?
#
loop_
_entity_poly.entity_id
_entity_poly.type
_entity_poly.pdbx_seq_one_letter_code
_entity_poly.pdbx_strand_id
1 'polypeptide(L)'
;MKHAAIAALSALAAAGCTTTTDTAKAPKPAWSSIYAVPFDSMVMCLSQPAGEGFVVDRQPGAQPGQASGLFVPKSAPQAESRYNVRNLPDGTLQVDWVRIGSVGGLDWFDTQARQRANRCGGIG
;
A
#
# COMPACT_ATOMS: atom_id res chain seq x y z
N MET A 1 -42.72 49.06 30.07
CA MET A 1 -43.35 49.06 28.74
C MET A 1 -42.27 49.18 27.68
N LYS A 2 -42.49 48.52 26.53
CA LYS A 2 -41.85 48.72 25.21
C LYS A 2 -40.82 47.68 24.70
N HIS A 3 -41.35 46.85 23.78
CA HIS A 3 -40.77 46.14 22.62
C HIS A 3 -39.93 44.89 22.91
N ALA A 4 -40.46 43.67 22.73
CA ALA A 4 -40.81 42.98 21.47
C ALA A 4 -39.59 42.32 20.81
N ALA A 5 -39.80 41.04 20.50
CA ALA A 5 -38.88 40.04 19.99
C ALA A 5 -38.14 40.47 18.70
N ILE A 6 -37.01 39.81 18.43
CA ILE A 6 -36.80 38.96 17.24
C ILE A 6 -35.49 38.19 17.45
N ALA A 7 -35.59 36.86 17.43
CA ALA A 7 -34.47 35.95 17.32
C ALA A 7 -33.84 36.09 15.93
N ALA A 8 -32.53 36.27 15.86
CA ALA A 8 -31.76 36.09 14.65
C ALA A 8 -30.57 35.17 14.98
N LEU A 9 -30.83 33.86 14.86
CA LEU A 9 -29.82 32.82 14.78
C LEU A 9 -28.92 33.12 13.58
N SER A 10 -27.78 33.75 13.84
CA SER A 10 -26.72 33.91 12.85
C SER A 10 -25.88 32.65 12.88
N ALA A 11 -26.29 31.66 12.10
CA ALA A 11 -25.48 30.48 11.81
C ALA A 11 -24.16 30.94 11.19
N LEU A 12 -23.09 30.98 11.99
CA LEU A 12 -21.75 31.16 11.42
C LEU A 12 -21.44 29.91 10.62
N ALA A 13 -21.35 30.13 9.31
CA ALA A 13 -21.00 29.15 8.31
C ALA A 13 -19.86 28.27 8.80
N ALA A 14 -20.07 26.97 8.69
CA ALA A 14 -19.00 26.00 8.67
C ALA A 14 -18.06 26.42 7.54
N ALA A 15 -16.97 27.10 7.87
CA ALA A 15 -15.74 27.01 7.10
C ALA A 15 -15.21 25.60 7.34
N GLY A 16 -15.92 24.61 6.79
CA GLY A 16 -15.30 23.37 6.43
C GLY A 16 -14.20 23.77 5.47
N CYS A 17 -12.95 23.73 5.93
CA CYS A 17 -11.84 23.48 5.03
C CYS A 17 -12.17 22.14 4.36
N THR A 18 -12.98 22.19 3.31
CA THR A 18 -12.96 21.19 2.26
C THR A 18 -11.59 21.36 1.63
N THR A 19 -10.57 20.81 2.30
CA THR A 19 -9.41 20.29 1.61
C THR A 19 -10.03 19.35 0.60
N THR A 20 -10.18 19.84 -0.64
CA THR A 20 -10.46 19.01 -1.78
C THR A 20 -9.46 17.89 -1.68
N THR A 21 -9.94 16.71 -1.31
CA THR A 21 -9.15 15.49 -1.31
C THR A 21 -8.70 15.35 -2.74
N ASP A 22 -7.50 15.84 -3.01
CA ASP A 22 -6.75 15.47 -4.19
C ASP A 22 -6.87 13.95 -4.22
N THR A 23 -7.43 13.43 -5.30
CA THR A 23 -7.60 11.99 -5.47
C THR A 23 -6.19 11.46 -5.58
N ALA A 24 -5.57 11.19 -4.43
CA ALA A 24 -4.17 10.86 -4.30
C ALA A 24 -3.93 9.66 -5.20
N LYS A 25 -3.36 9.94 -6.38
CA LYS A 25 -3.03 8.93 -7.37
C LYS A 25 -2.22 7.87 -6.63
N ALA A 26 -2.74 6.64 -6.60
CA ALA A 26 -2.07 5.54 -5.92
C ALA A 26 -0.58 5.55 -6.30
N PRO A 27 0.35 5.43 -5.34
CA PRO A 27 1.76 5.63 -5.65
C PRO A 27 2.19 4.71 -6.78
N LYS A 28 2.91 5.26 -7.76
CA LYS A 28 3.36 4.49 -8.93
C LYS A 28 4.27 3.36 -8.44
N PRO A 29 4.04 2.10 -8.87
CA PRO A 29 4.95 1.01 -8.55
C PRO A 29 6.35 1.28 -9.10
N ALA A 30 7.37 0.98 -8.30
CA ALA A 30 8.75 0.93 -8.74
C ALA A 30 8.96 -0.20 -9.76
N TRP A 31 8.25 -1.33 -9.57
CA TRP A 31 8.10 -2.36 -10.59
C TRP A 31 6.80 -3.14 -10.43
N SER A 32 6.42 -3.85 -11.50
CA SER A 32 5.30 -4.79 -11.55
C SER A 32 5.73 -6.12 -12.18
N SER A 33 5.09 -7.22 -11.82
CA SER A 33 5.26 -8.52 -12.48
C SER A 33 3.98 -9.34 -12.47
N ILE A 34 3.87 -10.25 -13.43
CA ILE A 34 2.85 -11.29 -13.46
C ILE A 34 3.44 -12.63 -13.00
N TYR A 35 2.68 -13.39 -12.22
CA TYR A 35 3.03 -14.74 -11.76
C TYR A 35 1.86 -15.70 -11.92
N ALA A 36 2.15 -16.98 -12.16
CA ALA A 36 1.16 -18.03 -12.41
C ALA A 36 0.95 -18.99 -11.22
N VAL A 37 1.33 -18.57 -10.01
CA VAL A 37 1.09 -19.34 -8.78
C VAL A 37 -0.25 -18.97 -8.15
N PRO A 38 -0.85 -19.81 -7.30
CA PRO A 38 -2.07 -19.46 -6.57
C PRO A 38 -1.90 -18.22 -5.68
N PHE A 39 -2.96 -17.42 -5.56
CA PHE A 39 -2.98 -16.18 -4.77
C PHE A 39 -2.47 -16.38 -3.34
N ASP A 40 -3.05 -17.34 -2.62
CA ASP A 40 -2.70 -17.59 -1.23
C ASP A 40 -1.25 -18.07 -1.09
N SER A 41 -0.74 -18.86 -2.03
CA SER A 41 0.66 -19.29 -2.06
C SER A 41 1.62 -18.10 -2.18
N MET A 42 1.33 -17.16 -3.09
CA MET A 42 2.13 -15.94 -3.25
C MET A 42 2.10 -15.09 -1.97
N VAL A 43 0.90 -14.81 -1.45
CA VAL A 43 0.74 -13.95 -0.27
C VAL A 43 1.40 -14.59 0.96
N MET A 44 1.16 -15.87 1.22
CA MET A 44 1.77 -16.57 2.34
C MET A 44 3.30 -16.62 2.26
N CYS A 45 3.85 -16.82 1.06
CA CYS A 45 5.30 -16.81 0.87
C CYS A 45 5.88 -15.40 1.09
N LEU A 46 5.27 -14.37 0.52
CA LEU A 46 5.73 -12.98 0.70
C LEU A 46 5.69 -12.55 2.16
N SER A 47 4.70 -13.02 2.93
CA SER A 47 4.53 -12.73 4.35
C SER A 47 5.48 -13.50 5.29
N GLN A 48 6.29 -14.44 4.79
CA GLN A 48 7.27 -15.11 5.66
C GLN A 48 8.30 -14.11 6.22
N PRO A 49 8.89 -14.35 7.40
CA PRO A 49 10.02 -13.56 7.86
C PRO A 49 11.14 -13.50 6.82
N ALA A 50 11.81 -12.35 6.69
CA ALA A 50 12.89 -12.14 5.72
C ALA A 50 14.28 -12.04 6.40
N GLY A 51 14.45 -12.75 7.53
CA GLY A 51 15.61 -12.65 8.41
C GLY A 51 15.51 -11.48 9.40
N GLU A 52 16.53 -11.31 10.24
CA GLU A 52 16.49 -10.34 11.34
C GLU A 52 16.48 -8.87 10.89
N GLY A 53 16.90 -8.58 9.66
CA GLY A 53 17.06 -7.24 9.12
C GLY A 53 15.78 -6.56 8.63
N PHE A 54 14.64 -7.25 8.60
CA PHE A 54 13.41 -6.74 8.01
C PHE A 54 12.20 -6.89 8.94
N VAL A 55 11.27 -5.96 8.78
CA VAL A 55 9.89 -6.10 9.23
C VAL A 55 9.06 -6.54 8.03
N VAL A 56 8.35 -7.64 8.20
CA VAL A 56 7.39 -8.17 7.22
C VAL A 56 6.05 -8.24 7.91
N ASP A 57 5.02 -7.65 7.33
CA ASP A 57 3.67 -7.70 7.87
C ASP A 57 2.64 -7.87 6.77
N ARG A 58 1.66 -8.75 7.00
CA ARG A 58 0.59 -9.03 6.03
C ARG A 58 -0.60 -8.13 6.33
N GLN A 59 -1.05 -7.43 5.31
CA GLN A 59 -2.24 -6.60 5.38
C GLN A 59 -3.29 -7.15 4.42
N PRO A 60 -4.49 -7.57 4.90
CA PRO A 60 -5.56 -7.98 4.00
C PRO A 60 -5.95 -6.83 3.07
N GLY A 61 -6.22 -7.14 1.80
CA GLY A 61 -6.67 -6.13 0.84
C GLY A 61 -8.12 -5.71 1.10
N ALA A 62 -8.50 -4.56 0.55
CA ALA A 62 -9.87 -4.04 0.68
C ALA A 62 -10.91 -4.85 -0.14
N GLN A 63 -10.45 -5.67 -1.09
CA GLN A 63 -11.30 -6.43 -2.00
C GLN A 63 -10.86 -7.90 -2.05
N PRO A 64 -11.78 -8.85 -2.32
CA PRO A 64 -11.42 -10.25 -2.56
C PRO A 64 -10.38 -10.40 -3.67
N GLY A 65 -9.43 -11.32 -3.48
CA GLY A 65 -8.33 -11.51 -4.43
C GLY A 65 -7.30 -10.38 -4.43
N GLN A 66 -7.25 -9.55 -3.38
CA GLN A 66 -6.21 -8.55 -3.15
C GLN A 66 -5.61 -8.68 -1.76
N ALA A 67 -4.31 -8.44 -1.68
CA ALA A 67 -3.58 -8.38 -0.43
C ALA A 67 -2.42 -7.41 -0.57
N SER A 68 -1.94 -6.91 0.56
CA SER A 68 -0.68 -6.19 0.62
C SER A 68 0.23 -6.75 1.69
N GLY A 69 1.53 -6.54 1.52
CA GLY A 69 2.53 -6.96 2.50
C GLY A 69 3.58 -5.89 2.67
N LEU A 70 3.76 -5.39 3.89
CA LEU A 70 4.89 -4.55 4.24
C LEU A 70 6.17 -5.35 4.13
N PHE A 71 7.20 -4.73 3.58
CA PHE A 71 8.56 -5.22 3.63
C PHE A 71 9.44 -4.00 3.86
N VAL A 72 10.02 -3.89 5.05
CA VAL A 72 10.71 -2.69 5.51
C VAL A 72 12.04 -3.06 6.14
N PRO A 73 13.17 -2.49 5.70
CA PRO A 73 14.46 -2.72 6.36
C PRO A 73 14.48 -2.02 7.72
N LYS A 74 14.87 -2.75 8.78
CA LYS A 74 14.97 -2.18 10.14
C LYS A 74 16.02 -1.07 10.24
N SER A 75 17.05 -1.11 9.38
CA SER A 75 18.11 -0.09 9.30
C SER A 75 17.66 1.21 8.62
N ALA A 76 16.55 1.18 7.89
CA ALA A 76 16.01 2.33 7.17
C ALA A 76 14.46 2.27 7.18
N PRO A 77 13.82 2.44 8.36
CA PRO A 77 12.37 2.35 8.48
C PRO A 77 11.63 3.39 7.61
N GLN A 78 12.27 4.52 7.29
CA GLN A 78 11.75 5.53 6.37
C GLN A 78 11.66 5.06 4.91
N ALA A 79 12.31 3.96 4.55
CA ALA A 79 12.24 3.32 3.23
C ALA A 79 11.07 2.32 3.16
N GLU A 80 9.95 2.64 3.82
CA GLU A 80 8.76 1.79 3.82
C GLU A 80 8.33 1.46 2.40
N SER A 81 8.19 0.16 2.15
CA SER A 81 7.80 -0.37 0.85
C SER A 81 6.86 -1.55 1.01
N ARG A 82 6.03 -1.77 -0.01
CA ARG A 82 4.91 -2.69 0.06
C ARG A 82 4.78 -3.50 -1.22
N TYR A 83 4.50 -4.79 -1.06
CA TYR A 83 3.92 -5.59 -2.13
C TYR A 83 2.42 -5.36 -2.19
N ASN A 84 1.87 -5.15 -3.39
CA ASN A 84 0.44 -5.26 -3.64
C ASN A 84 0.22 -6.46 -4.55
N VAL A 85 -0.52 -7.45 -4.09
CA VAL A 85 -0.85 -8.66 -4.83
C VAL A 85 -2.31 -8.59 -5.22
N ARG A 86 -2.62 -8.84 -6.49
CA ARG A 86 -4.01 -8.96 -6.96
C ARG A 86 -4.18 -10.09 -7.96
N ASN A 87 -5.33 -10.74 -7.91
CA ASN A 87 -5.78 -11.62 -8.98
C ASN A 87 -6.09 -10.83 -10.25
N LEU A 88 -5.71 -11.39 -11.39
CA LEU A 88 -6.13 -10.93 -12.71
C LEU A 88 -7.25 -11.83 -13.24
N PRO A 89 -8.07 -11.34 -14.20
CA PRO A 89 -9.18 -12.11 -14.77
C PRO A 89 -8.76 -13.41 -15.48
N ASP A 90 -7.51 -13.50 -15.93
CA ASP A 90 -6.94 -14.68 -16.61
C ASP A 90 -6.46 -15.77 -15.64
N GLY A 91 -6.64 -15.58 -14.33
CA GLY A 91 -6.21 -16.52 -13.30
C GLY A 91 -4.75 -16.35 -12.86
N THR A 92 -4.00 -15.43 -13.45
CA THR A 92 -2.66 -15.06 -12.98
C THR A 92 -2.73 -13.99 -11.88
N LEU A 93 -1.58 -13.68 -11.28
CA LEU A 93 -1.43 -12.66 -10.26
C LEU A 93 -0.60 -11.51 -10.79
N GLN A 94 -1.02 -10.27 -10.52
CA GLN A 94 -0.12 -9.13 -10.57
C GLN A 94 0.43 -8.81 -9.19
N VAL A 95 1.76 -8.70 -9.09
CA VAL A 95 2.46 -8.19 -7.92
C VAL A 95 3.12 -6.87 -8.28
N ASP A 96 2.73 -5.82 -7.58
CA ASP A 96 3.35 -4.51 -7.67
C ASP A 96 4.23 -4.26 -6.45
N TRP A 97 5.38 -3.64 -6.66
CA TRP A 97 6.25 -3.16 -5.62
C TRP A 97 6.19 -1.64 -5.54
N VAL A 98 5.77 -1.13 -4.39
CA VAL A 98 5.53 0.29 -4.18
C VAL A 98 6.42 0.81 -3.06
N ARG A 99 7.11 1.92 -3.33
CA ARG A 99 7.84 2.69 -2.31
C ARG A 99 6.87 3.75 -1.76
N ILE A 100 6.66 3.77 -0.44
CA ILE A 100 5.74 4.71 0.21
C ILE A 100 6.45 6.01 0.60
N GLY A 101 7.78 5.96 0.81
CA GLY A 101 8.62 7.12 1.10
C GLY A 101 9.46 7.63 -0.08
N SER A 102 9.95 8.86 0.04
CA SER A 102 10.84 9.52 -0.93
C SER A 102 12.31 9.36 -0.57
N VAL A 103 12.79 8.11 -0.50
CA VAL A 103 14.20 7.82 -0.19
C VAL A 103 14.93 7.38 -1.47
N GLY A 104 16.02 8.07 -1.80
CA GLY A 104 16.88 7.72 -2.93
C GLY A 104 17.78 6.51 -2.64
N GLY A 105 18.37 5.92 -3.69
CA GLY A 105 19.38 4.86 -3.54
C GLY A 105 18.85 3.49 -3.11
N LEU A 106 17.58 3.19 -3.39
CA LEU A 106 16.91 1.95 -2.97
C LEU A 106 16.91 0.84 -4.04
N ASP A 107 17.76 0.93 -5.07
CA ASP A 107 17.76 -0.05 -6.17
C ASP A 107 18.19 -1.46 -5.70
N TRP A 108 19.07 -1.52 -4.70
CA TRP A 108 19.41 -2.76 -4.01
C TRP A 108 18.19 -3.39 -3.34
N PHE A 109 17.30 -2.56 -2.80
CA PHE A 109 16.12 -3.01 -2.07
C PHE A 109 15.03 -3.48 -3.04
N ASP A 110 14.82 -2.75 -4.14
CA ASP A 110 13.95 -3.20 -5.23
C ASP A 110 14.40 -4.55 -5.80
N THR A 111 15.72 -4.75 -5.94
CA THR A 111 16.30 -6.02 -6.41
C THR A 111 16.02 -7.16 -5.44
N GLN A 112 16.25 -6.95 -4.14
CA GLN A 112 15.92 -7.96 -3.13
C GLN A 112 14.43 -8.27 -3.09
N ALA A 113 13.59 -7.24 -3.20
CA ALA A 113 12.14 -7.40 -3.24
C ALA A 113 11.72 -8.22 -4.46
N ARG A 114 12.31 -7.93 -5.63
CA ARG A 114 12.05 -8.67 -6.87
C ARG A 114 12.49 -10.13 -6.76
N GLN A 115 13.69 -10.39 -6.24
CA GLN A 115 14.19 -11.76 -6.04
C GLN A 115 13.29 -12.57 -5.10
N ARG A 116 12.79 -11.94 -4.04
CA ARG A 116 11.84 -12.57 -3.12
C ARG A 116 10.52 -12.90 -3.83
N ALA A 117 9.95 -11.95 -4.57
CA ALA A 117 8.73 -12.19 -5.34
C ALA A 117 8.90 -13.28 -6.40
N ASN A 118 10.03 -13.28 -7.10
CA ASN A 118 10.40 -14.31 -8.07
C ASN A 118 10.45 -15.71 -7.43
N ARG A 119 11.12 -15.85 -6.28
CA ARG A 119 11.16 -17.11 -5.51
C ARG A 119 9.76 -17.56 -5.10
N CYS A 120 8.93 -16.65 -4.59
CA CYS A 120 7.55 -16.95 -4.22
C CYS A 120 6.66 -17.28 -5.42
N GLY A 121 6.96 -16.71 -6.59
CA GLY A 121 6.30 -16.97 -7.85
C GLY A 121 6.79 -18.22 -8.58
N GLY A 122 7.74 -18.96 -8.01
CA GLY A 122 8.30 -20.17 -8.63
C GLY A 122 9.17 -19.90 -9.87
N ILE A 123 9.65 -18.67 -10.03
CA ILE A 123 10.52 -18.25 -11.12
C ILE A 123 11.90 -18.00 -10.50
N GLY A 124 12.72 -19.03 -10.38
CA GLY A 124 14.03 -18.98 -9.72
C GLY A 124 15.00 -19.99 -10.28
#